data_AF-A0A059WMU3-F1
#
_entry.id   AF-A0A059WMU3-F1
#
_cell.length_a   1.000
_cell.length_b   1.000
_cell.length_c   1.000
_cell.angle_alpha   90.00
_cell.angle_beta   90.00
_cell.angle_gamma   90.00
#
_symmetry.space_group_name_H-M   'P 1'
#
loop_
_entity.id
_entity.type
_entity.pdbx_description
1 polymer ?
#
loop_
_entity_poly.entity_id
_entity_poly.type
_entity_poly.pdbx_seq_one_letter_code
_entity_poly.pdbx_strand_id
1 'polypeptide(L)'
;SPLSKMKEVAAIAKGVADKTKAGDPRAEGTTIGPVVSRIQWDKIQALIKKGIDEGATLVAGGPGLPEGVNKGFYVRPTIFADVTNEMTIAREEIFGPVLTIIGAKDEAEAVKIANDTPYGLAGYVTGDTVESARRVAKQIRAGNINLQGVPNDRTAPFGGYKQSGNGREWGKYGLEEYLEVKAVAGYNAA
;
A
#
# COMPACT_ATOMS: atom_id res chain seq x y z
N SER A 1 4.00 -23.69 -4.70
CA SER A 1 4.72 -22.42 -4.91
C SER A 1 3.76 -21.26 -4.63
N PRO A 2 4.22 -20.02 -4.46
CA PRO A 2 3.30 -18.90 -4.27
C PRO A 2 2.35 -18.72 -5.48
N LEU A 3 2.82 -18.96 -6.71
CA LEU A 3 1.95 -18.97 -7.92
C LEU A 3 0.77 -19.95 -7.82
N SER A 4 0.94 -21.13 -7.22
CA SER A 4 -0.16 -22.10 -7.08
C SER A 4 -1.25 -21.63 -6.09
N LYS A 5 -1.00 -20.57 -5.32
CA LYS A 5 -1.93 -19.98 -4.36
C LYS A 5 -2.74 -18.80 -4.91
N MET A 6 -2.46 -18.33 -6.14
CA MET A 6 -3.10 -17.15 -6.71
C MET A 6 -4.63 -17.20 -6.72
N LYS A 7 -5.21 -18.35 -7.11
CA LYS A 7 -6.69 -18.53 -7.10
C LYS A 7 -7.28 -18.47 -5.69
N GLU A 8 -6.60 -19.08 -4.72
CA GLU A 8 -7.01 -19.08 -3.31
C GLU A 8 -6.98 -17.65 -2.75
N VAL A 9 -5.88 -16.93 -2.98
CA VAL A 9 -5.70 -15.55 -2.52
C VAL A 9 -6.73 -14.61 -3.17
N ALA A 10 -6.98 -14.74 -4.48
CA ALA A 10 -7.99 -13.96 -5.18
C ALA A 10 -9.40 -14.21 -4.63
N ALA A 11 -9.74 -15.47 -4.32
CA ALA A 11 -11.03 -15.81 -3.73
C ALA A 11 -11.20 -15.22 -2.31
N ILE A 12 -10.15 -15.27 -1.48
CA ILE A 12 -10.15 -14.65 -0.15
C ILE A 12 -10.33 -13.14 -0.28
N ALA A 13 -9.54 -12.47 -1.13
CA ALA A 13 -9.63 -11.04 -1.36
C ALA A 13 -11.01 -10.62 -1.88
N LYS A 14 -11.60 -11.41 -2.80
CA LYS A 14 -12.97 -11.21 -3.27
C LYS A 14 -13.96 -11.24 -2.10
N GLY A 15 -13.88 -12.27 -1.26
CA GLY A 15 -14.78 -12.43 -0.11
C GLY A 15 -14.70 -11.29 0.89
N VAL A 16 -13.53 -10.65 1.05
CA VAL A 16 -13.35 -9.45 1.87
C VAL A 16 -13.92 -8.21 1.16
N ALA A 17 -13.64 -8.03 -0.13
CA ALA A 17 -14.14 -6.90 -0.91
C ALA A 17 -15.68 -6.89 -0.98
N ASP A 18 -16.32 -8.03 -1.22
CA ASP A 18 -17.78 -8.18 -1.28
C ASP A 18 -18.47 -7.81 0.04
N LYS A 19 -17.78 -7.99 1.18
CA LYS A 19 -18.27 -7.62 2.53
C LYS A 19 -17.95 -6.18 2.91
N THR A 20 -17.10 -5.50 2.15
CA THR A 20 -16.68 -4.13 2.45
C THR A 20 -17.72 -3.15 1.91
N LYS A 21 -18.53 -2.57 2.80
CA LYS A 21 -19.60 -1.64 2.41
C LYS A 21 -19.06 -0.22 2.25
N ALA A 22 -18.99 0.25 1.01
CA ALA A 22 -18.73 1.65 0.70
C ALA A 22 -20.05 2.44 0.70
N GLY A 23 -20.20 3.41 1.61
CA GLY A 23 -21.47 4.12 1.78
C GLY A 23 -21.39 5.28 2.78
N ASP A 24 -22.55 5.85 3.14
CA ASP A 24 -22.62 6.97 4.08
C ASP A 24 -21.88 6.62 5.39
N PRO A 25 -20.87 7.40 5.80
CA PRO A 25 -20.15 7.18 7.05
C PRO A 25 -21.03 7.20 8.31
N ARG A 26 -22.24 7.76 8.22
CA ARG A 26 -23.22 7.77 9.32
C ARG A 26 -24.14 6.54 9.34
N ALA A 27 -24.17 5.77 8.27
CA ALA A 27 -25.03 4.60 8.17
C ALA A 27 -24.39 3.39 8.87
N GLU A 28 -25.24 2.58 9.51
CA GLU A 28 -24.80 1.35 10.15
C GLU A 28 -24.24 0.35 9.12
N GLY A 29 -23.18 -0.33 9.52
CA GLY A 29 -22.47 -1.32 8.70
C GLY A 29 -21.61 -0.74 7.57
N THR A 30 -21.56 0.59 7.37
CA THR A 30 -20.59 1.20 6.44
C THR A 30 -19.16 0.94 6.94
N THR A 31 -18.31 0.42 6.06
CA THR A 31 -16.91 0.10 6.37
C THR A 31 -15.97 1.18 5.85
N ILE A 32 -16.26 1.75 4.68
CA ILE A 32 -15.45 2.81 4.06
C ILE A 32 -16.33 3.94 3.54
N GLY A 33 -15.86 5.17 3.73
CA GLY A 33 -16.53 6.39 3.26
C GLY A 33 -16.19 6.75 1.81
N PRO A 34 -16.62 7.93 1.33
CA PRO A 34 -16.24 8.42 0.01
C PRO A 34 -14.78 8.87 -0.02
N VAL A 35 -14.19 8.95 -1.21
CA VAL A 35 -12.92 9.65 -1.40
C VAL A 35 -13.13 11.16 -1.34
N VAL A 36 -12.05 11.90 -1.12
CA VAL A 36 -12.09 13.32 -0.69
C VAL A 36 -12.71 14.27 -1.72
N SER A 37 -12.60 13.98 -3.03
CA SER A 37 -12.99 14.92 -4.07
C SER A 37 -13.35 14.23 -5.39
N ARG A 38 -14.03 14.98 -6.28
CA ARG A 38 -14.31 14.56 -7.65
C ARG A 38 -13.04 14.25 -8.42
N ILE A 39 -12.03 15.11 -8.33
CA ILE A 39 -10.74 14.94 -9.04
C ILE A 39 -10.11 13.61 -8.65
N GLN A 40 -10.11 13.26 -7.36
CA GLN A 40 -9.58 11.96 -6.94
C GLN A 40 -10.45 10.80 -7.37
N TRP A 41 -11.76 10.94 -7.31
CA TRP A 41 -12.66 9.92 -7.80
C TRP A 41 -12.42 9.64 -9.29
N ASP A 42 -12.37 10.66 -10.13
CA ASP A 42 -12.12 10.55 -11.57
C ASP A 42 -10.76 9.89 -11.86
N LYS A 43 -9.70 10.27 -11.12
CA LYS A 43 -8.37 9.63 -11.22
C LYS A 43 -8.45 8.13 -10.91
N ILE A 44 -9.12 7.76 -9.81
CA ILE A 44 -9.27 6.36 -9.40
C ILE A 44 -10.07 5.57 -10.44
N GLN A 45 -11.15 6.14 -10.97
CA GLN A 45 -11.94 5.50 -12.04
C GLN A 45 -11.10 5.26 -13.30
N ALA A 46 -10.29 6.24 -13.70
CA ALA A 46 -9.39 6.10 -14.84
C ALA A 46 -8.37 4.97 -14.63
N LEU A 47 -7.78 4.86 -13.44
CA LEU A 47 -6.82 3.80 -13.10
C LEU A 47 -7.48 2.41 -13.02
N ILE A 48 -8.71 2.31 -12.49
CA ILE A 48 -9.49 1.07 -12.54
C ILE A 48 -9.74 0.65 -14.00
N LYS A 49 -10.17 1.59 -14.85
CA LYS A 49 -10.36 1.30 -16.28
C LYS A 49 -9.05 0.86 -16.94
N LYS A 50 -7.95 1.54 -16.63
CA LYS A 50 -6.62 1.21 -17.16
C LYS A 50 -6.21 -0.22 -16.81
N GLY A 51 -6.44 -0.67 -15.58
CA GLY A 51 -6.19 -2.06 -15.17
C GLY A 51 -6.95 -3.08 -16.01
N ILE A 52 -8.23 -2.81 -16.29
CA ILE A 52 -9.06 -3.65 -17.19
C ILE A 52 -8.49 -3.63 -18.61
N ASP A 53 -8.18 -2.45 -19.14
CA ASP A 53 -7.66 -2.27 -20.50
C ASP A 53 -6.29 -2.94 -20.71
N GLU A 54 -5.47 -3.03 -19.66
CA GLU A 54 -4.16 -3.69 -19.67
C GLU A 54 -4.23 -5.22 -19.47
N GLY A 55 -5.44 -5.76 -19.27
CA GLY A 55 -5.67 -7.21 -19.21
C GLY A 55 -5.55 -7.83 -17.82
N ALA A 56 -5.57 -7.03 -16.75
CA ALA A 56 -5.67 -7.57 -15.39
C ALA A 56 -7.04 -8.24 -15.16
N THR A 57 -7.06 -9.31 -14.37
CA THR A 57 -8.32 -9.98 -14.01
C THR A 57 -9.06 -9.15 -12.96
N LEU A 58 -10.22 -8.59 -13.32
CA LEU A 58 -11.11 -7.91 -12.37
C LEU A 58 -11.83 -8.94 -11.49
N VAL A 59 -11.38 -9.09 -10.24
CA VAL A 59 -11.89 -10.09 -9.28
C VAL A 59 -13.13 -9.59 -8.52
N ALA A 60 -13.14 -8.31 -8.15
CA ALA A 60 -14.22 -7.67 -7.42
C ALA A 60 -14.28 -6.17 -7.76
N GLY A 61 -15.43 -5.55 -7.52
CA GLY A 61 -15.62 -4.11 -7.72
C GLY A 61 -15.62 -3.72 -9.20
N GLY A 62 -14.80 -2.74 -9.56
CA GLY A 62 -14.73 -2.15 -10.88
C GLY A 62 -15.24 -0.70 -10.91
N PRO A 63 -15.41 -0.12 -12.11
CA PRO A 63 -15.76 1.28 -12.24
C PRO A 63 -17.18 1.57 -11.75
N GLY A 64 -17.46 2.86 -11.51
CA GLY A 64 -18.74 3.40 -11.09
C GLY A 64 -18.93 3.52 -9.58
N LEU A 65 -20.13 3.98 -9.21
CA LEU A 65 -20.56 4.08 -7.82
C LEU A 65 -20.98 2.70 -7.28
N PRO A 66 -20.89 2.47 -5.95
CA PRO A 66 -21.52 1.32 -5.31
C PRO A 66 -23.03 1.28 -5.56
N GLU A 67 -23.60 0.07 -5.50
CA GLU A 67 -25.04 -0.12 -5.62
C GLU A 67 -25.81 0.66 -4.53
N GLY A 68 -26.94 1.26 -4.91
CA GLY A 68 -27.75 2.07 -4.00
C GLY A 68 -27.18 3.46 -3.66
N VAL A 69 -26.03 3.83 -4.23
CA VAL A 69 -25.40 5.13 -4.02
C VAL A 69 -25.48 5.97 -5.29
N ASN A 70 -26.13 7.13 -5.23
CA ASN A 70 -26.34 8.02 -6.39
C ASN A 70 -25.66 9.39 -6.25
N LYS A 71 -25.07 9.70 -5.10
CA LYS A 71 -24.41 10.97 -4.80
C LYS A 71 -23.18 10.73 -3.93
N GLY A 72 -22.16 11.58 -4.10
CA GLY A 72 -20.89 11.49 -3.38
C GLY A 72 -19.83 10.76 -4.20
N PHE A 73 -18.60 10.76 -3.70
CA PHE A 73 -17.42 10.25 -4.40
C PHE A 73 -17.05 8.86 -3.90
N TYR A 74 -17.97 7.92 -3.99
CA TYR A 74 -17.75 6.56 -3.50
C TYR A 74 -17.09 5.68 -4.55
N VAL A 75 -16.09 4.91 -4.15
CA VAL A 75 -15.41 3.96 -5.03
C VAL A 75 -15.73 2.55 -4.54
N ARG A 76 -16.07 1.66 -5.47
CA ARG A 76 -16.28 0.24 -5.18
C ARG A 76 -14.95 -0.40 -4.75
N PRO A 77 -14.88 -1.14 -3.62
CA PRO A 77 -13.70 -1.93 -3.28
C PRO A 77 -13.33 -2.84 -4.45
N THR A 78 -12.18 -2.58 -5.05
CA THR A 78 -11.79 -3.19 -6.33
C THR A 78 -10.55 -4.03 -6.16
N ILE A 79 -10.60 -5.26 -6.64
CA ILE A 79 -9.48 -6.20 -6.57
C ILE A 79 -9.12 -6.62 -7.98
N PHE A 80 -7.84 -6.49 -8.34
CA PHE A 80 -7.25 -7.06 -9.55
C PHE A 80 -6.34 -8.23 -9.20
N ALA A 81 -6.43 -9.32 -9.95
CA ALA A 81 -5.49 -10.43 -9.93
C ALA A 81 -4.80 -10.59 -11.29
N ASP A 82 -3.81 -11.48 -11.35
CA ASP A 82 -3.00 -11.74 -12.55
C ASP A 82 -2.31 -10.46 -13.07
N VAL A 83 -1.99 -9.55 -12.14
CA VAL A 83 -1.31 -8.28 -12.44
C VAL A 83 0.18 -8.55 -12.63
N THR A 84 0.77 -7.94 -13.66
CA THR A 84 2.24 -7.89 -13.81
C THR A 84 2.79 -6.57 -13.29
N ASN A 85 4.05 -6.55 -12.88
CA ASN A 85 4.62 -5.35 -12.25
C ASN A 85 4.80 -4.18 -13.24
N GLU A 86 4.68 -4.42 -14.55
CA GLU A 86 4.75 -3.42 -15.61
C GLU A 86 3.43 -2.68 -15.83
N MET A 87 2.30 -3.22 -15.34
CA MET A 87 0.99 -2.60 -15.47
C MET A 87 0.92 -1.27 -14.70
N THR A 88 0.17 -0.31 -15.23
CA THR A 88 0.00 1.03 -14.64
C THR A 88 -0.51 0.92 -13.20
N ILE A 89 -1.47 0.03 -12.94
CA ILE A 89 -2.07 -0.19 -11.61
C ILE A 89 -1.10 -0.79 -10.57
N ALA A 90 0.05 -1.34 -10.99
CA ALA A 90 1.12 -1.81 -10.10
C ALA A 90 2.19 -0.73 -9.85
N ARG A 91 2.30 0.27 -10.73
CA ARG A 91 3.36 1.28 -10.73
C ARG A 91 2.92 2.62 -10.16
N GLU A 92 1.66 3.00 -10.37
CA GLU A 92 1.11 4.27 -9.95
C GLU A 92 0.32 4.17 -8.64
N GLU A 93 0.46 5.19 -7.80
CA GLU A 93 -0.32 5.27 -6.57
C GLU A 93 -1.77 5.70 -6.86
N ILE A 94 -2.68 4.77 -6.64
CA ILE A 94 -4.11 4.93 -6.95
C ILE A 94 -4.82 5.83 -5.93
N PHE A 95 -4.45 5.76 -4.63
CA PHE A 95 -5.10 6.50 -3.54
C PHE A 95 -6.62 6.24 -3.40
N GLY A 96 -7.06 5.03 -3.78
CA GLY A 96 -8.44 4.54 -3.62
C GLY A 96 -8.46 3.12 -3.08
N PRO A 97 -9.66 2.55 -2.79
CA PRO A 97 -9.81 1.17 -2.31
C PRO A 97 -9.61 0.16 -3.45
N VAL A 98 -8.40 0.15 -4.04
CA VAL A 98 -8.00 -0.72 -5.16
C VAL A 98 -6.77 -1.52 -4.75
N LEU A 99 -6.85 -2.85 -4.82
CA LEU A 99 -5.76 -3.78 -4.51
C LEU A 99 -5.36 -4.57 -5.75
N THR A 100 -4.06 -4.73 -5.98
CA THR A 100 -3.49 -5.59 -7.02
C THR A 100 -2.82 -6.81 -6.42
N ILE A 101 -3.05 -7.99 -7.00
CA ILE A 101 -2.42 -9.25 -6.62
C ILE A 101 -1.44 -9.65 -7.74
N ILE A 102 -0.14 -9.64 -7.40
CA ILE A 102 0.96 -10.01 -8.29
C ILE A 102 1.53 -11.34 -7.81
N GLY A 103 1.62 -12.31 -8.71
CA GLY A 103 2.20 -13.62 -8.41
C GLY A 103 3.73 -13.61 -8.48
N ALA A 104 4.38 -14.37 -7.60
CA ALA A 104 5.82 -14.61 -7.64
C ALA A 104 6.11 -16.12 -7.60
N LYS A 105 7.12 -16.58 -8.34
CA LYS A 105 7.52 -17.99 -8.39
C LYS A 105 8.19 -18.46 -7.11
N ASP A 106 8.91 -17.56 -6.44
CA ASP A 106 9.71 -17.81 -5.23
C ASP A 106 9.91 -16.50 -4.42
N GLU A 107 10.57 -16.62 -3.27
CA GLU A 107 10.86 -15.51 -2.37
C GLU A 107 11.76 -14.45 -3.01
N ALA A 108 12.75 -14.85 -3.81
CA ALA A 108 13.70 -13.94 -4.45
C ALA A 108 13.01 -13.06 -5.50
N GLU A 109 12.10 -13.63 -6.28
CA GLU A 109 11.28 -12.89 -7.21
C GLU A 109 10.28 -11.96 -6.50
N ALA A 110 9.70 -12.39 -5.37
CA ALA A 110 8.83 -11.53 -4.56
C ALA A 110 9.58 -10.30 -4.04
N VAL A 111 10.83 -10.46 -3.55
CA VAL A 111 11.70 -9.34 -3.15
C VAL A 111 12.05 -8.44 -4.33
N LYS A 112 12.29 -9.02 -5.53
CA LYS A 112 12.54 -8.24 -6.75
C LYS A 112 11.34 -7.38 -7.11
N ILE A 113 10.14 -7.97 -7.15
CA ILE A 113 8.88 -7.26 -7.43
C ILE A 113 8.65 -6.15 -6.40
N ALA A 114 8.79 -6.44 -5.11
CA ALA A 114 8.58 -5.47 -4.04
C ALA A 114 9.54 -4.26 -4.12
N ASN A 115 10.75 -4.45 -4.63
CA ASN A 115 11.74 -3.39 -4.79
C ASN A 115 11.65 -2.66 -6.13
N ASP A 116 11.03 -3.27 -7.14
CA ASP A 116 10.81 -2.68 -8.46
C ASP A 116 9.63 -1.71 -8.43
N THR A 117 9.91 -0.55 -7.84
CA THR A 117 9.03 0.61 -7.72
C THR A 117 9.90 1.85 -7.47
N PRO A 118 9.51 3.04 -7.95
CA PRO A 118 10.18 4.28 -7.58
C PRO A 118 9.96 4.66 -6.11
N TYR A 119 9.01 4.03 -5.44
CA TYR A 119 8.61 4.31 -4.06
C TYR A 119 9.28 3.38 -3.04
N GLY A 120 9.15 3.73 -1.76
CA GLY A 120 9.71 2.99 -0.64
C GLY A 120 9.25 3.53 0.71
N LEU A 121 7.95 3.81 0.86
CA LEU A 121 7.42 4.34 2.13
C LEU A 121 7.32 3.24 3.19
N ALA A 122 6.43 2.28 2.95
CA ALA A 122 6.16 1.18 3.87
C ALA A 122 5.96 -0.14 3.10
N GLY A 123 6.16 -1.26 3.79
CA GLY A 123 5.89 -2.60 3.29
C GLY A 123 5.45 -3.54 4.40
N TYR A 124 4.92 -4.69 4.01
CA TYR A 124 4.36 -5.69 4.91
C TYR A 124 4.87 -7.06 4.49
N VAL A 125 5.30 -7.86 5.46
CA VAL A 125 5.77 -9.22 5.22
C VAL A 125 5.03 -10.17 6.17
N THR A 126 4.36 -11.15 5.58
CA THR A 126 3.83 -12.29 6.32
C THR A 126 4.54 -13.55 5.83
N GLY A 127 5.07 -14.34 6.75
CA GLY A 127 5.75 -15.59 6.43
C GLY A 127 5.42 -16.69 7.44
N ASP A 128 5.84 -17.91 7.13
CA ASP A 128 5.60 -19.09 7.96
C ASP A 128 6.20 -18.94 9.37
N THR A 129 7.34 -18.24 9.48
CA THR A 129 7.97 -17.91 10.76
C THR A 129 8.37 -16.43 10.79
N VAL A 130 8.59 -15.91 11.99
CA VAL A 130 9.09 -14.54 12.15
C VAL A 130 10.50 -14.41 11.56
N GLU A 131 11.32 -15.45 11.66
CA GLU A 131 12.69 -15.48 11.11
C GLU A 131 12.69 -15.40 9.58
N SER A 132 11.77 -16.10 8.89
CA SER A 132 11.65 -15.97 7.43
C SER A 132 11.17 -14.57 7.05
N ALA A 133 10.14 -14.05 7.72
CA ALA A 133 9.65 -12.69 7.51
C ALA A 133 10.76 -11.64 7.72
N ARG A 134 11.58 -11.79 8.76
CA ARG A 134 12.74 -10.92 9.04
C ARG A 134 13.79 -10.96 7.92
N ARG A 135 14.07 -12.13 7.32
CA ARG A 135 15.04 -12.25 6.21
C ARG A 135 14.56 -11.49 4.98
N VAL A 136 13.28 -11.60 4.64
CA VAL A 136 12.67 -10.87 3.53
C VAL A 136 12.65 -9.37 3.81
N ALA A 137 12.22 -8.97 5.00
CA ALA A 137 12.11 -7.58 5.40
C ALA A 137 13.41 -6.78 5.26
N LYS A 138 14.56 -7.38 5.60
CA LYS A 138 15.88 -6.77 5.45
C LYS A 138 16.27 -6.45 3.99
N GLN A 139 15.61 -7.08 3.02
CA GLN A 139 15.91 -6.92 1.60
C GLN A 139 14.98 -5.91 0.91
N ILE A 140 13.86 -5.55 1.53
CA ILE A 140 12.92 -4.57 0.97
C ILE A 140 13.40 -3.15 1.30
N ARG A 141 13.59 -2.32 0.27
CA ARG A 141 14.04 -0.93 0.39
C ARG A 141 12.87 0.00 0.66
N ALA A 142 12.39 -0.02 1.89
CA ALA A 142 11.37 0.90 2.38
C ALA A 142 11.71 1.44 3.77
N GLY A 143 11.07 2.54 4.15
CA GLY A 143 11.22 3.18 5.45
C GLY A 143 10.80 2.30 6.62
N ASN A 144 9.64 1.68 6.46
CA ASN A 144 8.99 0.88 7.49
C ASN A 144 8.59 -0.48 6.93
N ILE A 145 8.95 -1.58 7.60
CA ILE A 145 8.50 -2.92 7.26
C ILE A 145 7.83 -3.55 8.48
N ASN A 146 6.56 -3.93 8.33
CA ASN A 146 5.76 -4.57 9.36
C ASN A 146 5.69 -6.08 9.13
N LEU A 147 5.94 -6.86 10.19
CA LEU A 147 5.91 -8.33 10.13
C LEU A 147 4.63 -8.86 10.77
N GLN A 148 4.07 -9.93 10.22
CA GLN A 148 2.96 -10.70 10.82
C GLN A 148 1.75 -9.84 11.23
N GLY A 149 1.45 -8.79 10.47
CA GLY A 149 0.30 -7.91 10.73
C GLY A 149 0.46 -6.95 11.92
N VAL A 150 1.65 -6.84 12.52
CA VAL A 150 1.91 -5.85 13.57
C VAL A 150 1.79 -4.42 12.99
N PRO A 151 1.05 -3.50 13.63
CA PRO A 151 0.92 -2.13 13.15
C PRO A 151 2.20 -1.32 13.35
N ASN A 152 2.32 -0.20 12.64
CA ASN A 152 3.42 0.76 12.86
C ASN A 152 3.45 1.26 14.31
N ASP A 153 4.64 1.28 14.90
CA ASP A 153 4.92 1.90 16.21
C ASP A 153 5.25 3.38 16.04
N ARG A 154 4.49 4.27 16.68
CA ARG A 154 4.70 5.73 16.63
C ARG A 154 5.94 6.21 17.37
N THR A 155 6.62 5.34 18.12
CA THR A 155 7.93 5.64 18.71
C THR A 155 9.09 5.35 17.76
N ALA A 156 8.86 4.55 16.71
CA ALA A 156 9.82 4.29 15.65
C ALA A 156 9.79 5.41 14.58
N PRO A 157 10.89 5.65 13.86
CA PRO A 157 10.91 6.62 12.76
C PRO A 157 9.98 6.19 11.63
N PHE A 158 9.29 7.15 11.02
CA PHE A 158 8.46 6.95 9.84
C PHE A 158 8.91 7.86 8.70
N GLY A 159 9.01 7.32 7.49
CA GLY A 159 9.39 8.11 6.32
C GLY A 159 10.09 7.28 5.26
N GLY A 160 10.02 7.73 4.01
CA GLY A 160 10.33 6.89 2.86
C GLY A 160 11.80 6.77 2.46
N TYR A 161 12.04 5.77 1.63
CA TYR A 161 13.18 5.68 0.71
C TYR A 161 12.76 6.20 -0.67
N LYS A 162 13.75 6.47 -1.53
CA LYS A 162 13.55 6.80 -2.95
C LYS A 162 12.61 8.02 -3.10
N GLN A 163 11.59 7.94 -3.95
CA GLN A 163 10.65 9.04 -4.18
C GLN A 163 9.59 9.19 -3.08
N SER A 164 9.59 8.34 -2.06
CA SER A 164 8.64 8.44 -0.94
C SER A 164 9.02 9.48 0.12
N GLY A 165 9.98 10.35 -0.16
CA GLY A 165 10.34 11.50 0.66
C GLY A 165 11.79 11.51 1.12
N ASN A 166 12.15 12.56 1.85
CA ASN A 166 13.44 12.76 2.49
C ASN A 166 13.23 13.21 3.95
N GLY A 167 14.08 12.76 4.86
CA GLY A 167 13.91 12.94 6.31
C GLY A 167 13.05 11.85 6.97
N ARG A 168 12.85 11.96 8.29
CA ARG A 168 11.99 11.06 9.08
C ARG A 168 11.09 11.84 10.01
N GLU A 169 9.85 11.39 10.15
CA GLU A 169 8.93 11.83 11.20
C GLU A 169 8.90 10.82 12.36
N TRP A 170 8.25 11.21 13.44
CA TRP A 170 8.01 10.41 14.65
C TRP A 170 9.27 10.05 15.46
N GLY A 171 9.04 9.73 16.75
CA GLY A 171 10.10 9.38 17.68
C GLY A 171 11.21 10.42 17.78
N LYS A 172 12.40 9.96 18.18
CA LYS A 172 13.60 10.80 18.30
C LYS A 172 14.02 11.42 16.96
N TYR A 173 13.98 10.64 15.88
CA TYR A 173 14.42 11.10 14.56
C TYR A 173 13.56 12.23 14.01
N GLY A 174 12.24 12.16 14.21
CA GLY A 174 11.34 13.25 13.85
C GLY A 174 11.55 14.53 14.66
N LEU A 175 11.99 14.43 15.91
CA LEU A 175 12.37 15.62 16.68
C LEU A 175 13.67 16.24 16.14
N GLU A 176 14.65 15.42 15.77
CA GLU A 176 15.95 15.87 15.26
C GLU A 176 15.85 16.65 13.95
N GLU A 177 14.81 16.44 13.12
CA GLU A 177 14.54 17.24 11.91
C GLU A 177 14.23 18.73 12.22
N TYR A 178 13.87 19.07 13.46
CA TYR A 178 13.59 20.44 13.90
C TYR A 178 14.76 21.08 14.68
N LEU A 179 15.91 20.39 14.76
CA LEU A 179 17.09 20.85 15.49
C LEU A 179 18.23 21.18 14.52
N GLU A 180 19.01 22.21 14.86
CA GLU A 180 20.25 22.54 14.17
C GLU A 180 21.46 21.92 14.90
N VAL A 181 22.40 21.35 14.14
CA VAL A 181 23.64 20.77 14.70
C VAL A 181 24.75 21.82 14.70
N LYS A 182 25.26 22.18 15.88
CA LYS A 182 26.35 23.15 16.05
C LYS A 182 27.57 22.51 16.70
N ALA A 183 28.72 22.60 16.04
CA ALA A 183 30.02 22.27 16.61
C ALA A 183 30.72 23.56 17.08
N VAL A 184 31.23 23.57 18.32
CA VAL A 184 32.02 24.67 18.88
C VAL A 184 33.39 24.15 19.29
N ALA A 185 34.43 24.53 18.54
CA ALA A 185 35.82 24.15 18.83
C ALA A 185 36.45 25.10 19.86
N GLY A 186 37.41 24.60 20.64
CA GLY A 186 38.09 25.40 21.67
C GLY A 186 37.22 25.79 22.85
N TYR A 187 36.09 25.08 23.09
CA TYR A 187 35.16 25.37 24.18
C TYR A 187 35.82 25.42 25.56
N ASN A 188 36.93 24.70 25.73
CA ASN A 188 37.74 24.65 26.95
C ASN A 188 39.17 25.22 26.75
N ALA A 189 39.41 26.06 25.75
CA ALA A 189 40.74 26.66 25.56
C ALA A 189 41.06 27.60 26.74
N ALA A 190 42.25 27.41 27.32
CA ALA A 190 42.82 28.21 28.40
C ALA A 190 43.47 29.50 27.88
#